data_AF-A0A946QE28-F1
#
_entry.id   AF-A0A946QE28-F1
#
_cell.length_a   1.000
_cell.length_b   1.000
_cell.length_c   1.000
_cell.angle_alpha   90.00
_cell.angle_beta   90.00
_cell.angle_gamma   90.00
#
_symmetry.space_group_name_H-M   'P 1'
#
loop_
_entity.id
_entity.type
_entity.pdbx_description
1 polymer ?
#
loop_
_entity_poly.entity_id
_entity_poly.type
_entity_poly.pdbx_seq_one_letter_code
_entity_poly.pdbx_strand_id
1 'polypeptide(L)'
;MRVADYVAETLADHGIRDVFLVTGGGAMHLNDAIGRCKRLSHVACHHEQACAMAAESYYRLTNRLAAVNVTSGPGGTNAITGVWGAWTDSIGMIVVSGQVKFETSVRSSQLPLRQLGDQEIDIARVVTPFTKYAEMVTDPQTIRYHLEKALYLATAGRPGPVWLDIPMNVQGTQVDPTTLRSFDPKKEGFGKPATNVPAVCTEILHRLREAKRPIILAGSGVRLSGSHDDFILLIEKLGIPVTTAWNAHDVLWDSHPCYIGRPGTVGDRAGNFAVQNSDFLLVLGCRLNIRQISYNWKS
;
A
#
# COMPACT_ATOMS: atom_id res chain seq x y z
N MET A 1 17.47 22.33 -8.82
CA MET A 1 16.98 21.77 -7.53
C MET A 1 17.61 20.40 -7.36
N ARG A 2 18.06 19.97 -6.16
CA ARG A 2 18.59 18.61 -6.03
C ARG A 2 17.47 17.59 -6.17
N VAL A 3 17.77 16.40 -6.69
CA VAL A 3 16.81 15.28 -6.79
C VAL A 3 16.16 15.00 -5.43
N ALA A 4 16.92 14.99 -4.33
CA ALA A 4 16.35 14.77 -3.00
C ALA A 4 15.33 15.85 -2.58
N ASP A 5 15.60 17.12 -2.89
CA ASP A 5 14.69 18.23 -2.61
C ASP A 5 13.40 18.08 -3.44
N TYR A 6 13.54 17.71 -4.72
CA TYR A 6 12.41 17.41 -5.60
C TYR A 6 11.54 16.27 -5.06
N VAL A 7 12.15 15.19 -4.55
CA VAL A 7 11.43 14.07 -3.92
C VAL A 7 10.62 14.57 -2.72
N ALA A 8 11.25 15.28 -1.78
CA ALA A 8 10.57 15.77 -0.58
C ALA A 8 9.42 16.72 -0.91
N GLU A 9 9.63 17.67 -1.82
CA GLU A 9 8.58 18.60 -2.26
C GLU A 9 7.43 17.88 -2.98
N THR A 10 7.73 16.92 -3.86
CA THR A 10 6.71 16.17 -4.61
C THR A 10 5.88 15.27 -3.67
N LEU A 11 6.50 14.63 -2.67
CA LEU A 11 5.75 13.89 -1.65
C LEU A 11 4.76 14.82 -0.94
N ALA A 12 5.20 16.02 -0.54
CA ALA A 12 4.34 17.02 0.07
C ALA A 12 3.23 17.53 -0.88
N ASP A 13 3.52 17.71 -2.17
CA ASP A 13 2.52 18.11 -3.16
C ASP A 13 1.42 17.05 -3.32
N HIS A 14 1.75 15.78 -3.12
CA HIS A 14 0.79 14.66 -3.15
C HIS A 14 0.11 14.40 -1.80
N GLY A 15 0.13 15.37 -0.89
CA GLY A 15 -0.60 15.31 0.37
C GLY A 15 0.05 14.44 1.46
N ILE A 16 1.24 13.89 1.21
CA ILE A 16 2.01 13.23 2.26
C ILE A 16 2.49 14.30 3.23
N ARG A 17 2.38 14.00 4.53
CA ARG A 17 2.73 14.92 5.62
C ARG A 17 3.72 14.28 6.58
N ASP A 18 3.58 12.99 6.84
CA ASP A 18 4.39 12.27 7.82
C ASP A 18 5.39 11.32 7.14
N VAL A 19 6.63 11.37 7.61
CA VAL A 19 7.73 10.50 7.17
C VAL A 19 8.31 9.77 8.38
N PHE A 20 8.23 8.44 8.38
CA PHE A 20 8.87 7.61 9.40
C PHE A 20 10.26 7.22 8.92
N LEU A 21 11.31 7.52 9.69
CA LEU A 21 12.67 7.36 9.20
C LEU A 21 13.67 6.84 10.24
N VAL A 22 14.72 6.21 9.71
CA VAL A 22 16.01 6.04 10.37
C VAL A 22 17.05 6.63 9.44
N THR A 23 17.80 7.62 9.91
CA THR A 23 18.82 8.29 9.10
C THR A 23 20.00 7.36 8.83
N GLY A 24 20.62 7.47 7.66
CA GLY A 24 21.90 6.84 7.37
C GLY A 24 22.62 7.43 6.16
N GLY A 25 23.90 7.13 6.03
CA GLY A 25 24.80 7.74 5.04
C GLY A 25 24.35 7.53 3.58
N GLY A 26 23.86 6.33 3.24
CA GLY A 26 23.35 6.04 1.91
C GLY A 26 22.15 6.90 1.49
N ALA A 27 21.41 7.48 2.46
CA ALA A 27 20.25 8.34 2.23
C ALA A 27 20.50 9.80 2.65
N MET A 28 21.75 10.23 2.82
CA MET A 28 22.06 11.51 3.48
C MET A 28 21.38 12.73 2.86
N HIS A 29 21.27 12.80 1.53
CA HIS A 29 20.60 13.91 0.85
C HIS A 29 19.09 13.84 1.01
N LEU A 30 18.51 12.62 1.04
CA LEU A 30 17.08 12.42 1.33
C LEU A 30 16.76 12.84 2.77
N ASN A 31 17.57 12.42 3.75
CA ASN A 31 17.39 12.80 5.16
C ASN A 31 17.37 14.34 5.31
N ASP A 32 18.33 15.02 4.69
CA ASP A 32 18.43 16.49 4.67
C ASP A 32 17.22 17.14 3.99
N ALA A 33 16.84 16.67 2.80
CA ALA A 33 15.69 17.22 2.07
C ALA A 33 14.37 17.07 2.83
N ILE A 34 14.13 15.89 3.43
CA ILE A 34 12.94 15.63 4.25
C ILE A 34 12.95 16.54 5.49
N GLY A 35 14.10 16.67 6.17
CA GLY A 35 14.23 17.52 7.36
C GLY A 35 14.04 19.01 7.08
N ARG A 36 14.39 19.50 5.88
CA ARG A 36 14.24 20.90 5.48
C ARG A 36 12.87 21.25 4.89
N CYS A 37 12.14 20.27 4.37
CA CYS A 37 10.82 20.50 3.79
C CYS A 37 9.78 20.77 4.89
N LYS A 38 9.47 22.04 5.17
CA LYS A 38 8.53 22.47 6.24
C LYS A 38 7.11 21.90 6.14
N ARG A 39 6.73 21.35 4.96
CA ARG A 39 5.43 20.71 4.73
C ARG A 39 5.40 19.24 5.12
N LEU A 40 6.57 18.67 5.42
CA LEU A 40 6.75 17.34 5.95
C LEU A 40 7.13 17.41 7.43
N SER A 41 6.57 16.50 8.21
CA SER A 41 6.99 16.15 9.56
C SER A 41 7.68 14.79 9.51
N HIS A 42 8.72 14.61 10.31
CA HIS A 42 9.41 13.33 10.39
C HIS A 42 9.43 12.78 11.80
N VAL A 43 9.32 11.46 11.90
CA VAL A 43 9.44 10.70 13.15
C VAL A 43 10.66 9.80 13.00
N ALA A 44 11.71 10.13 13.76
CA ALA A 44 12.90 9.30 13.83
C ALA A 44 12.65 8.09 14.75
N CYS A 45 12.50 6.90 14.17
CA CYS A 45 12.38 5.67 14.93
C CYS A 45 13.78 5.11 15.27
N HIS A 46 13.83 4.11 16.17
CA HIS A 46 15.08 3.41 16.49
C HIS A 46 15.34 2.17 15.63
N HIS A 47 14.40 1.77 14.77
CA HIS A 47 14.52 0.61 13.90
C HIS A 47 13.65 0.75 12.65
N GLU A 48 14.14 0.38 11.48
CA GLU A 48 13.44 0.59 10.19
C GLU A 48 12.17 -0.26 10.06
N GLN A 49 12.15 -1.43 10.70
CA GLN A 49 10.92 -2.21 10.87
C GLN A 49 9.80 -1.39 11.53
N ALA A 50 10.13 -0.60 12.56
CA ALA A 50 9.16 0.27 13.22
C ALA A 50 8.70 1.40 12.29
N CYS A 51 9.57 1.94 11.43
CA CYS A 51 9.17 2.92 10.43
C CYS A 51 8.11 2.35 9.47
N ALA A 52 8.35 1.15 8.94
CA ALA A 52 7.42 0.50 8.03
C ALA A 52 6.08 0.14 8.71
N MET A 53 6.13 -0.37 9.95
CA MET A 53 4.90 -0.67 10.72
C MET A 53 4.12 0.58 11.14
N ALA A 54 4.82 1.69 11.43
CA ALA A 54 4.18 2.96 11.73
C ALA A 54 3.47 3.54 10.49
N ALA A 55 4.10 3.48 9.31
CA ALA A 55 3.47 3.86 8.06
C ALA A 55 2.27 2.97 7.71
N GLU A 56 2.36 1.66 7.95
CA GLU A 56 1.26 0.72 7.78
C GLU A 56 0.06 1.06 8.67
N SER A 57 0.31 1.30 9.96
CA SER A 57 -0.71 1.71 10.93
C SER A 57 -1.32 3.07 10.59
N TYR A 58 -0.50 4.03 10.16
CA TYR A 58 -0.96 5.36 9.75
C TYR A 58 -1.94 5.27 8.58
N TYR A 59 -1.63 4.48 7.56
CA TYR A 59 -2.52 4.29 6.42
C TYR A 59 -3.81 3.59 6.83
N ARG A 60 -3.73 2.57 7.70
CA ARG A 60 -4.93 1.86 8.19
C ARG A 60 -5.91 2.79 8.92
N LEU A 61 -5.39 3.71 9.72
CA LEU A 61 -6.20 4.64 10.51
C LEU A 61 -6.76 5.82 9.70
N THR A 62 -6.04 6.25 8.66
CA THR A 62 -6.34 7.52 7.97
C THR A 62 -6.73 7.35 6.49
N ASN A 63 -6.46 6.19 5.90
CA ASN A 63 -6.47 5.92 4.47
C ASN A 63 -5.62 6.90 3.64
N ARG A 64 -4.59 7.51 4.27
CA ARG A 64 -3.63 8.42 3.65
C ARG A 64 -2.24 7.80 3.63
N LEU A 65 -1.46 8.11 2.60
CA LEU A 65 -0.07 7.68 2.51
C LEU A 65 0.79 8.39 3.55
N ALA A 66 1.69 7.62 4.18
CA ALA A 66 2.89 8.11 4.82
C ALA A 66 4.12 7.59 4.05
N ALA A 67 5.23 8.32 4.14
CA ALA A 67 6.48 7.87 3.55
C ALA A 67 7.36 7.18 4.60
N VAL A 68 8.18 6.24 4.13
CA VAL A 68 9.24 5.60 4.91
C VAL A 68 10.57 5.98 4.27
N ASN A 69 11.51 6.49 5.06
CA ASN A 69 12.85 6.82 4.57
C ASN A 69 13.92 6.05 5.36
N VAL A 70 14.71 5.26 4.63
CA VAL A 70 15.73 4.37 5.20
C VAL A 70 17.00 4.43 4.38
N THR A 71 18.12 4.01 4.96
CA THR A 71 19.40 3.98 4.27
C THR A 71 19.58 2.71 3.41
N SER A 72 20.77 2.55 2.83
CA SER A 72 21.14 1.36 2.07
C SER A 72 21.28 0.12 2.97
N GLY A 73 21.53 -1.05 2.38
CA GLY A 73 21.94 -2.24 3.11
C GLY A 73 21.02 -2.62 4.27
N PRO A 74 21.53 -2.59 5.52
CA PRO A 74 20.77 -3.00 6.69
C PRO A 74 19.48 -2.19 6.88
N GLY A 75 19.48 -0.90 6.54
CA GLY A 75 18.29 -0.07 6.68
C GLY A 75 17.15 -0.51 5.76
N GLY A 76 17.50 -0.78 4.50
CA GLY A 76 16.57 -1.39 3.54
C GLY A 76 16.07 -2.75 4.00
N THR A 77 16.96 -3.64 4.43
CA THR A 77 16.57 -5.01 4.83
C THR A 77 15.74 -5.05 6.10
N ASN A 78 16.00 -4.17 7.07
CA ASN A 78 15.24 -4.09 8.33
C ASN A 78 13.79 -3.66 8.10
N ALA A 79 13.50 -2.89 7.05
CA ALA A 79 12.14 -2.46 6.72
C ALA A 79 11.29 -3.57 6.08
N ILE A 80 11.90 -4.62 5.52
CA ILE A 80 11.23 -5.62 4.67
C ILE A 80 10.03 -6.26 5.36
N THR A 81 10.11 -6.62 6.65
CA THR A 81 8.99 -7.27 7.34
C THR A 81 7.75 -6.38 7.39
N GLY A 82 7.92 -5.08 7.63
CA GLY A 82 6.79 -4.13 7.64
C GLY A 82 6.22 -3.92 6.24
N VAL A 83 7.08 -3.83 5.22
CA VAL A 83 6.67 -3.75 3.81
C VAL A 83 5.90 -4.99 3.38
N TRP A 84 6.36 -6.18 3.76
CA TRP A 84 5.66 -7.43 3.48
C TRP A 84 4.30 -7.49 4.18
N GLY A 85 4.22 -7.03 5.43
CA GLY A 85 2.94 -6.83 6.13
C GLY A 85 1.98 -5.96 5.33
N ALA A 86 2.44 -4.77 4.92
CA ALA A 86 1.65 -3.85 4.10
C ALA A 86 1.19 -4.45 2.76
N TRP A 87 2.04 -5.25 2.10
CA TRP A 87 1.67 -5.99 0.89
C TRP A 87 0.53 -6.98 1.13
N THR A 88 0.66 -7.81 2.17
CA THR A 88 -0.33 -8.85 2.47
C THR A 88 -1.70 -8.27 2.82
N ASP A 89 -1.72 -7.08 3.42
CA ASP A 89 -2.90 -6.38 3.90
C ASP A 89 -3.38 -5.26 2.98
N SER A 90 -2.71 -5.05 1.85
CA SER A 90 -3.10 -4.05 0.82
C SER A 90 -3.05 -2.62 1.33
N ILE A 91 -1.99 -2.32 2.07
CA ILE A 91 -1.77 -1.03 2.69
C ILE A 91 -0.85 -0.20 1.79
N GLY A 92 -1.32 0.99 1.43
CA GLY A 92 -0.53 1.93 0.63
C GLY A 92 0.66 2.43 1.43
N MET A 93 1.86 2.34 0.84
CA MET A 93 3.10 2.75 1.49
C MET A 93 4.12 3.16 0.42
N ILE A 94 4.85 4.25 0.67
CA ILE A 94 5.96 4.67 -0.19
C ILE A 94 7.25 4.59 0.61
N VAL A 95 8.13 3.70 0.19
CA VAL A 95 9.49 3.62 0.73
C VAL A 95 10.44 4.33 -0.22
N VAL A 96 11.21 5.28 0.29
CA VAL A 96 12.31 5.93 -0.43
C VAL A 96 13.60 5.60 0.31
N SER A 97 14.41 4.72 -0.27
CA SER A 97 15.71 4.35 0.30
C SER A 97 16.86 5.05 -0.38
N GLY A 98 17.94 5.20 0.38
CA GLY A 98 19.23 5.55 -0.18
C GLY A 98 20.03 4.32 -0.62
N GLN A 99 20.98 4.54 -1.52
CA GLN A 99 21.92 3.54 -2.00
C GLN A 99 23.34 4.12 -2.10
N VAL A 100 24.35 3.25 -2.15
CA VAL A 100 25.71 3.64 -2.56
C VAL A 100 25.71 4.41 -3.89
N LYS A 101 26.80 5.12 -4.20
CA LYS A 101 26.91 5.75 -5.53
C LYS A 101 26.79 4.67 -6.61
N PHE A 102 26.04 4.95 -7.65
CA PHE A 102 25.79 3.98 -8.72
C PHE A 102 27.10 3.49 -9.34
N GLU A 103 28.06 4.39 -9.58
CA GLU A 103 29.36 4.07 -10.17
C GLU A 103 30.16 3.01 -9.36
N THR A 104 29.93 2.93 -8.05
CA THR A 104 30.58 1.97 -7.13
C THR A 104 29.63 0.85 -6.70
N SER A 105 28.63 0.50 -7.52
CA SER A 105 27.68 -0.58 -7.23
C SER A 105 27.99 -1.85 -8.04
N VAL A 106 27.56 -3.01 -7.55
CA VAL A 106 27.57 -4.27 -8.32
C VAL A 106 26.83 -4.07 -9.64
N ARG A 107 25.68 -3.38 -9.65
CA ARG A 107 24.89 -3.11 -10.86
C ARG A 107 25.69 -2.37 -11.93
N SER A 108 26.53 -1.39 -11.58
CA SER A 108 27.36 -0.68 -12.55
C SER A 108 28.51 -1.53 -13.07
N SER A 109 29.08 -2.38 -12.22
CA SER A 109 30.23 -3.23 -12.58
C SER A 109 29.86 -4.36 -13.55
N GLN A 110 28.61 -4.83 -13.53
CA GLN A 110 28.14 -6.02 -14.27
C GLN A 110 28.89 -7.31 -13.92
N LEU A 111 29.62 -7.32 -12.81
CA LEU A 111 30.36 -8.47 -12.30
C LEU A 111 29.48 -9.28 -11.32
N PRO A 112 29.70 -10.60 -11.19
CA PRO A 112 28.97 -11.45 -10.25
C PRO A 112 29.51 -11.31 -8.81
N LEU A 113 29.57 -10.07 -8.32
CA LEU A 113 30.03 -9.74 -6.97
C LEU A 113 28.87 -9.83 -5.98
N ARG A 114 29.18 -10.18 -4.72
CA ARG A 114 28.20 -10.10 -3.63
C ARG A 114 27.97 -8.66 -3.18
N GLN A 115 29.02 -7.84 -3.25
CA GLN A 115 29.05 -6.44 -2.83
C GLN A 115 30.24 -5.75 -3.50
N LEU A 116 30.07 -4.49 -3.92
CA LEU A 116 31.15 -3.61 -4.33
C LEU A 116 31.16 -2.35 -3.48
N GLY A 117 30.01 -1.71 -3.32
CA GLY A 117 29.84 -0.52 -2.48
C GLY A 117 29.61 -0.88 -1.01
N ASP A 118 29.99 0.03 -0.12
CA ASP A 118 29.79 -0.17 1.32
C ASP A 118 28.30 -0.27 1.68
N GLN A 119 27.95 -1.27 2.49
CA GLN A 119 26.55 -1.58 2.84
C GLN A 119 25.61 -1.72 1.62
N GLU A 120 26.13 -2.10 0.46
CA GLU A 120 25.30 -2.29 -0.73
C GLU A 120 24.44 -3.56 -0.62
N ILE A 121 23.17 -3.42 -1.01
CA ILE A 121 22.28 -4.52 -1.38
C ILE A 121 21.33 -4.04 -2.48
N ASP A 122 21.04 -4.88 -3.46
CA ASP A 122 20.02 -4.58 -4.49
C ASP A 122 18.60 -4.74 -3.92
N ILE A 123 18.23 -3.79 -3.06
CA ILE A 123 16.96 -3.84 -2.31
C ILE A 123 15.75 -3.83 -3.24
N ALA A 124 15.82 -3.10 -4.36
CA ALA A 124 14.74 -3.06 -5.35
C ALA A 124 14.41 -4.46 -5.90
N ARG A 125 15.42 -5.27 -6.24
CA ARG A 125 15.20 -6.67 -6.65
C ARG A 125 14.68 -7.54 -5.51
N VAL A 126 15.18 -7.35 -4.29
CA VAL A 126 14.76 -8.12 -3.11
C VAL A 126 13.28 -7.92 -2.82
N VAL A 127 12.77 -6.69 -2.95
CA VAL A 127 11.37 -6.35 -2.59
C VAL A 127 10.38 -6.44 -3.74
N THR A 128 10.85 -6.64 -4.98
CA THR A 128 9.98 -6.77 -6.17
C THR A 128 8.84 -7.79 -5.99
N PRO A 129 9.04 -8.99 -5.40
CA PRO A 129 7.96 -9.97 -5.27
C PRO A 129 6.80 -9.55 -4.35
N PHE A 130 6.99 -8.53 -3.52
CA PHE A 130 6.02 -8.07 -2.51
C PHE A 130 5.87 -6.55 -2.50
N THR A 131 6.05 -5.90 -3.65
CA THR A 131 5.74 -4.49 -3.86
C THR A 131 4.99 -4.32 -5.18
N LYS A 132 4.17 -3.27 -5.29
CA LYS A 132 3.49 -2.92 -6.55
C LYS A 132 4.44 -2.32 -7.57
N TYR A 133 5.51 -1.71 -7.09
CA TYR A 133 6.56 -1.10 -7.90
C TYR A 133 7.84 -0.99 -7.08
N ALA A 134 8.96 -1.46 -7.61
CA ALA A 134 10.27 -1.31 -7.00
C ALA A 134 11.30 -0.96 -8.07
N GLU A 135 12.03 0.14 -7.90
CA GLU A 135 13.00 0.61 -8.89
C GLU A 135 14.22 1.25 -8.23
N MET A 136 15.39 1.04 -8.83
CA MET A 136 16.57 1.83 -8.49
C MET A 136 16.71 2.97 -9.50
N VAL A 137 16.54 4.20 -9.05
CA VAL A 137 16.58 5.38 -9.94
C VAL A 137 18.03 5.74 -10.24
N THR A 138 18.58 5.25 -11.34
CA THR A 138 19.98 5.48 -11.73
C THR A 138 20.19 6.72 -12.58
N ASP A 139 19.17 7.17 -13.31
CA ASP A 139 19.18 8.43 -14.08
C ASP A 139 18.41 9.52 -13.32
N PRO A 140 19.06 10.63 -12.90
CA PRO A 140 18.37 11.73 -12.24
C PRO A 140 17.26 12.36 -13.10
N GLN A 141 17.32 12.28 -14.44
CA GLN A 141 16.31 12.86 -15.34
C GLN A 141 14.99 12.08 -15.35
N THR A 142 14.97 10.86 -14.80
CA THR A 142 13.75 10.03 -14.72
C THR A 142 13.06 10.09 -13.36
N ILE A 143 13.57 10.87 -12.38
CA ILE A 143 13.02 10.87 -11.02
C ILE A 143 11.53 11.20 -10.98
N ARG A 144 11.08 12.19 -11.75
CA ARG A 144 9.67 12.58 -11.82
C ARG A 144 8.79 11.41 -12.24
N TYR A 145 9.17 10.75 -13.32
CA TYR A 145 8.47 9.59 -13.84
C TYR A 145 8.35 8.48 -12.78
N HIS A 146 9.47 8.12 -12.14
CA HIS A 146 9.47 7.03 -11.14
C HIS A 146 8.68 7.39 -9.88
N LEU A 147 8.78 8.64 -9.41
CA LEU A 147 8.08 9.12 -8.22
C LEU A 147 6.57 9.21 -8.45
N GLU A 148 6.13 9.84 -9.54
CA GLU A 148 4.71 9.92 -9.90
C GLU A 148 4.11 8.51 -10.11
N LYS A 149 4.85 7.60 -10.75
CA LYS A 149 4.43 6.19 -10.92
C LYS A 149 4.31 5.45 -9.59
N ALA A 150 5.28 5.62 -8.69
CA ALA A 150 5.24 5.04 -7.35
C ALA A 150 4.02 5.57 -6.56
N LEU A 151 3.81 6.88 -6.54
CA LEU A 151 2.67 7.54 -5.89
C LEU A 151 1.32 7.03 -6.42
N TYR A 152 1.18 6.92 -7.73
CA TYR A 152 -0.02 6.36 -8.36
C TYR A 152 -0.23 4.89 -7.97
N LEU A 153 0.80 4.05 -8.14
CA LEU A 153 0.68 2.61 -7.90
C LEU A 153 0.46 2.27 -6.43
N ALA A 154 0.93 3.09 -5.48
CA ALA A 154 0.70 2.87 -4.06
C ALA A 154 -0.80 2.81 -3.70
N THR A 155 -1.65 3.52 -4.45
CA THR A 155 -3.09 3.65 -4.16
C THR A 155 -4.02 3.14 -5.28
N ALA A 156 -3.54 3.03 -6.52
CA ALA A 156 -4.37 2.64 -7.66
C ALA A 156 -4.89 1.20 -7.56
N GLY A 157 -6.20 1.00 -7.72
CA GLY A 157 -6.82 -0.32 -7.63
C GLY A 157 -6.76 -0.86 -6.20
N ARG A 158 -6.16 -2.04 -6.00
CA ARG A 158 -5.85 -2.55 -4.66
C ARG A 158 -4.57 -1.87 -4.15
N PRO A 159 -4.58 -1.09 -3.06
CA PRO A 159 -3.39 -0.40 -2.56
C PRO A 159 -2.30 -1.38 -2.14
N GLY A 160 -1.07 -0.88 -2.04
CA GLY A 160 0.08 -1.69 -1.63
C GLY A 160 1.38 -0.90 -1.58
N PRO A 161 2.46 -1.48 -1.05
CA PRO A 161 3.74 -0.80 -0.93
C PRO A 161 4.44 -0.63 -2.29
N VAL A 162 5.17 0.47 -2.42
CA VAL A 162 6.11 0.76 -3.51
C VAL A 162 7.46 1.18 -2.93
N TRP A 163 8.53 1.01 -3.72
CA TRP A 163 9.89 1.26 -3.28
C TRP A 163 10.71 1.98 -4.35
N LEU A 164 11.31 3.12 -4.01
CA LEU A 164 12.31 3.80 -4.84
C LEU A 164 13.65 3.80 -4.13
N ASP A 165 14.64 3.14 -4.72
CA ASP A 165 16.01 3.10 -4.25
C ASP A 165 16.84 4.13 -5.03
N ILE A 166 17.36 5.15 -4.36
CA ILE A 166 17.98 6.30 -5.04
C ILE A 166 19.47 6.34 -4.65
N PRO A 167 20.41 6.06 -5.57
CA PRO A 167 21.85 6.19 -5.34
C PRO A 167 22.27 7.58 -4.87
N MET A 168 23.23 7.64 -3.96
CA MET A 168 23.69 8.90 -3.34
C MET A 168 24.11 9.97 -4.36
N ASN A 169 24.80 9.56 -5.43
CA ASN A 169 25.18 10.47 -6.53
C ASN A 169 23.95 11.03 -7.28
N VAL A 170 22.88 10.24 -7.40
CA VAL A 170 21.61 10.67 -8.01
C VAL A 170 20.88 11.63 -7.07
N GLN A 171 20.76 11.30 -5.77
CA GLN A 171 20.09 12.16 -4.78
C GLN A 171 20.65 13.60 -4.76
N GLY A 172 21.98 13.74 -4.86
CA GLY A 172 22.66 15.03 -4.81
C GLY A 172 22.70 15.80 -6.14
N THR A 173 22.30 15.19 -7.26
CA THR A 173 22.36 15.81 -8.59
C THR A 173 21.34 16.94 -8.72
N GLN A 174 21.74 18.03 -9.39
CA GLN A 174 20.84 19.13 -9.75
C GLN A 174 20.02 18.77 -10.99
N VAL A 175 18.72 18.95 -10.89
CA VAL A 175 17.76 18.81 -12.00
C VAL A 175 16.96 20.10 -12.17
N ASP A 176 16.46 20.30 -13.40
CA ASP A 176 15.44 21.29 -13.72
C ASP A 176 14.07 20.60 -13.73
N PRO A 177 13.19 20.86 -12.74
CA PRO A 177 11.87 20.23 -12.66
C PRO A 177 11.00 20.42 -13.92
N THR A 178 11.23 21.48 -14.69
CA THR A 178 10.40 21.81 -15.87
C THR A 178 10.68 20.90 -17.07
N THR A 179 11.83 20.24 -17.10
CA THR A 179 12.26 19.37 -18.21
C THR A 179 12.08 17.88 -17.90
N LEU A 180 11.80 17.53 -16.63
CA LEU A 180 11.67 16.14 -16.21
C LEU A 180 10.46 15.45 -16.86
N ARG A 181 10.67 14.22 -17.34
CA ARG A 181 9.63 13.37 -17.92
C ARG A 181 8.58 13.01 -16.87
N SER A 182 7.31 13.28 -17.17
CA SER A 182 6.18 12.87 -16.32
C SER A 182 5.76 11.42 -16.56
N PHE A 183 5.08 10.84 -15.58
CA PHE A 183 4.33 9.60 -15.71
C PHE A 183 2.90 9.89 -16.20
N ASP A 184 2.37 9.03 -17.06
CA ASP A 184 0.98 9.08 -17.52
C ASP A 184 0.38 7.67 -17.41
N PRO A 185 -0.54 7.44 -16.45
CA PRO A 185 -1.16 6.15 -16.25
C PRO A 185 -1.81 5.58 -17.52
N LYS A 186 -2.48 6.44 -18.31
CA LYS A 186 -3.23 6.00 -19.50
C LYS A 186 -2.29 5.52 -20.60
N LYS A 187 -1.18 6.22 -20.82
CA LYS A 187 -0.17 5.82 -21.82
C LYS A 187 0.50 4.49 -21.47
N GLU A 188 0.53 4.13 -20.20
CA GLU A 188 1.06 2.85 -19.74
C GLU A 188 0.00 1.75 -19.57
N GLY A 189 -1.22 1.99 -20.06
CA GLY A 189 -2.30 1.00 -20.02
C GLY A 189 -2.90 0.81 -18.63
N PHE A 190 -2.62 1.69 -17.67
CA PHE A 190 -3.33 1.69 -16.39
C PHE A 190 -4.71 2.32 -16.55
N GLY A 191 -5.72 1.63 -16.03
CA GLY A 191 -7.12 2.08 -16.09
C GLY A 191 -8.05 1.05 -15.46
N LYS A 192 -9.26 1.47 -15.11
CA LYS A 192 -10.32 0.53 -14.71
C LYS A 192 -10.92 -0.09 -15.97
N PRO A 193 -11.14 -1.41 -16.02
CA PRO A 193 -11.91 -2.03 -17.10
C PRO A 193 -13.29 -1.38 -17.20
N ALA A 194 -13.81 -1.22 -18.42
CA ALA A 194 -15.18 -0.79 -18.63
C ALA A 194 -16.11 -1.86 -18.04
N THR A 195 -16.86 -1.50 -16.98
CA THR A 195 -17.89 -2.35 -16.39
C THR A 195 -19.18 -1.54 -16.38
N ASN A 196 -20.28 -2.12 -16.89
CA ASN A 196 -21.60 -1.52 -16.77
C ASN A 196 -22.12 -1.70 -15.33
N VAL A 197 -21.58 -0.89 -14.41
CA VAL A 197 -21.88 -0.95 -12.97
C VAL A 197 -23.39 -0.87 -12.71
N PRO A 198 -24.18 0.04 -13.35
CA PRO A 198 -25.63 0.07 -13.16
C PRO A 198 -26.34 -1.24 -13.48
N ALA A 199 -25.97 -1.90 -14.58
CA ALA A 199 -26.57 -3.19 -14.96
C ALA A 199 -26.21 -4.29 -13.96
N VAL A 200 -24.94 -4.37 -13.53
CA VAL A 200 -24.48 -5.35 -12.53
C VAL A 200 -25.17 -5.11 -11.18
N CYS A 201 -25.28 -3.86 -10.73
CA CYS A 201 -26.00 -3.52 -9.50
C CYS A 201 -27.48 -3.88 -9.57
N THR A 202 -28.14 -3.66 -10.72
CA THR A 202 -29.55 -4.03 -10.91
C THR A 202 -29.76 -5.53 -10.78
N GLU A 203 -28.88 -6.33 -11.39
CA GLU A 203 -28.90 -7.79 -11.27
C GLU A 203 -28.66 -8.27 -9.83
N ILE A 204 -27.68 -7.69 -9.14
CA ILE A 204 -27.39 -8.02 -7.73
C ILE A 204 -28.62 -7.72 -6.86
N LEU A 205 -29.24 -6.54 -7.02
CA LEU A 205 -30.42 -6.15 -6.25
C LEU A 205 -31.64 -7.03 -6.56
N HIS A 206 -31.79 -7.50 -7.80
CA HIS A 206 -32.82 -8.46 -8.15
C HIS A 206 -32.65 -9.76 -7.38
N ARG A 207 -31.47 -10.39 -7.44
CA ARG A 207 -31.16 -11.63 -6.71
C ARG A 207 -31.29 -11.47 -5.20
N LEU A 208 -30.86 -10.32 -4.68
CA LEU A 208 -30.94 -9.99 -3.27
C LEU A 208 -32.40 -9.91 -2.78
N ARG A 209 -33.32 -9.44 -3.62
CA ARG A 209 -34.76 -9.38 -3.32
C ARG A 209 -35.40 -10.78 -3.31
N GLU A 210 -34.92 -11.70 -4.14
CA GLU A 210 -35.42 -13.09 -4.19
C GLU A 210 -34.87 -13.97 -3.06
N ALA A 211 -33.71 -13.61 -2.51
CA ALA A 211 -33.08 -14.32 -1.41
C ALA A 211 -33.91 -14.26 -0.12
N LYS A 212 -34.04 -15.40 0.57
CA LYS A 212 -34.75 -15.50 1.85
C LYS A 212 -33.83 -15.29 3.04
N ARG A 213 -32.52 -15.56 2.88
CA ARG A 213 -31.48 -15.46 3.91
C ARG A 213 -30.21 -14.80 3.33
N PRO A 214 -30.31 -13.55 2.80
CA PRO A 214 -29.16 -12.86 2.26
C PRO A 214 -28.20 -12.43 3.39
N ILE A 215 -26.90 -12.48 3.10
CA ILE A 215 -25.84 -11.99 3.99
C ILE A 215 -24.85 -11.15 3.20
N ILE A 216 -24.35 -10.09 3.83
CA ILE A 216 -23.19 -9.34 3.34
C ILE A 216 -21.94 -9.80 4.11
N LEU A 217 -20.87 -10.12 3.39
CA LEU A 217 -19.53 -10.33 3.96
C LEU A 217 -18.64 -9.15 3.60
N ALA A 218 -18.44 -8.25 4.58
CA ALA A 218 -17.64 -7.05 4.41
C ALA A 218 -16.17 -7.31 4.74
N GLY A 219 -15.27 -7.01 3.79
CA GLY A 219 -13.82 -7.08 3.95
C GLY A 219 -13.16 -5.71 4.01
N SER A 220 -11.83 -5.71 4.14
CA SER A 220 -11.04 -4.48 4.32
C SER A 220 -11.13 -3.54 3.12
N GLY A 221 -11.49 -4.07 1.94
CA GLY A 221 -11.70 -3.28 0.73
C GLY A 221 -12.76 -2.19 0.88
N VAL A 222 -13.72 -2.32 1.81
CA VAL A 222 -14.72 -1.27 2.12
C VAL A 222 -14.04 0.00 2.65
N ARG A 223 -13.08 -0.14 3.57
CA ARG A 223 -12.30 1.00 4.07
C ARG A 223 -11.30 1.50 3.04
N LEU A 224 -10.56 0.58 2.42
CA LEU A 224 -9.51 0.91 1.47
C LEU A 224 -10.02 1.66 0.24
N SER A 225 -11.28 1.44 -0.17
CA SER A 225 -11.89 2.17 -1.28
C SER A 225 -12.33 3.59 -0.92
N GLY A 226 -12.30 3.96 0.36
CA GLY A 226 -12.88 5.22 0.83
C GLY A 226 -14.42 5.24 0.81
N SER A 227 -15.07 4.08 0.74
CA SER A 227 -16.54 3.95 0.60
C SER A 227 -17.21 3.45 1.88
N HIS A 228 -16.61 3.72 3.05
CA HIS A 228 -17.14 3.26 4.33
C HIS A 228 -18.50 3.90 4.63
N ASP A 229 -18.66 5.20 4.41
CA ASP A 229 -19.94 5.89 4.61
C ASP A 229 -21.03 5.39 3.65
N ASP A 230 -20.70 5.20 2.37
CA ASP A 230 -21.61 4.60 1.38
C ASP A 230 -22.04 3.17 1.78
N PHE A 231 -21.11 2.41 2.35
CA PHE A 231 -21.40 1.07 2.87
C PHE A 231 -22.38 1.12 4.04
N ILE A 232 -22.20 2.03 5.00
CA ILE A 232 -23.15 2.22 6.11
C ILE A 232 -24.54 2.58 5.58
N LEU A 233 -24.63 3.55 4.67
CA LEU A 233 -25.90 3.93 4.03
C LEU A 233 -26.57 2.77 3.29
N LEU A 234 -25.77 1.92 2.63
CA LEU A 234 -26.28 0.74 1.93
C LEU A 234 -26.89 -0.27 2.90
N ILE A 235 -26.17 -0.63 3.97
CA ILE A 235 -26.65 -1.64 4.91
C ILE A 235 -27.87 -1.16 5.71
N GLU A 236 -27.94 0.13 6.06
CA GLU A 236 -29.09 0.73 6.74
C GLU A 236 -30.35 0.73 5.86
N LYS A 237 -30.19 0.98 4.56
CA LYS A 237 -31.32 0.92 3.60
C LYS A 237 -31.80 -0.51 3.34
N LEU A 238 -30.87 -1.46 3.29
CA LEU A 238 -31.20 -2.85 2.97
C LEU A 238 -31.69 -3.63 4.20
N GLY A 239 -31.21 -3.30 5.40
CA GLY A 239 -31.53 -4.03 6.63
C GLY A 239 -31.02 -5.48 6.64
N ILE A 240 -30.01 -5.79 5.82
CA ILE A 240 -29.51 -7.15 5.62
C ILE A 240 -28.42 -7.49 6.64
N PRO A 241 -28.41 -8.71 7.21
CA PRO A 241 -27.34 -9.15 8.11
C PRO A 241 -25.94 -9.06 7.50
N VAL A 242 -25.00 -8.57 8.29
CA VAL A 242 -23.61 -8.32 7.91
C VAL A 242 -22.69 -9.14 8.79
N THR A 243 -21.77 -9.85 8.13
CA THR A 243 -20.60 -10.47 8.73
C THR A 243 -19.35 -9.72 8.31
N THR A 244 -18.34 -9.69 9.18
CA THR A 244 -17.07 -8.99 8.90
C THR A 244 -15.94 -9.99 8.71
N ALA A 245 -15.19 -9.85 7.62
CA ALA A 245 -14.06 -10.70 7.33
C ALA A 245 -12.86 -10.38 8.23
N TRP A 246 -11.90 -11.30 8.27
CA TRP A 246 -10.62 -11.05 8.94
C TRP A 246 -9.99 -9.75 8.45
N ASN A 247 -9.44 -8.96 9.39
CA ASN A 247 -8.82 -7.66 9.13
C ASN A 247 -9.80 -6.55 8.69
N ALA A 248 -11.09 -6.73 8.97
CA ALA A 248 -12.15 -5.78 8.64
C ALA A 248 -13.21 -5.67 9.75
N HIS A 249 -12.89 -6.07 10.98
CA HIS A 249 -13.86 -6.07 12.08
C HIS A 249 -14.29 -4.68 12.53
N ASP A 250 -13.52 -3.66 12.15
CA ASP A 250 -13.82 -2.25 12.39
C ASP A 250 -14.74 -1.65 11.32
N VAL A 251 -15.12 -2.36 10.26
CA VAL A 251 -16.05 -1.84 9.23
C VAL A 251 -17.48 -1.67 9.76
N LEU A 252 -17.86 -2.40 10.81
CA LEU A 252 -19.15 -2.33 11.46
C LEU A 252 -18.99 -2.63 12.95
N TRP A 253 -19.61 -1.84 13.82
CA TRP A 253 -19.48 -2.00 15.27
C TRP A 253 -20.43 -3.09 15.81
N ASP A 254 -20.03 -3.74 16.91
CA ASP A 254 -20.71 -4.94 17.42
C ASP A 254 -22.17 -4.70 17.86
N SER A 255 -22.55 -3.47 18.24
CA SER A 255 -23.94 -3.12 18.60
C SER A 255 -24.81 -2.68 17.42
N HIS A 256 -24.29 -2.66 16.19
CA HIS A 256 -25.08 -2.32 15.02
C HIS A 256 -26.17 -3.38 14.77
N PRO A 257 -27.44 -3.03 14.51
CA PRO A 257 -28.53 -4.00 14.38
C PRO A 257 -28.33 -5.07 13.30
N CYS A 258 -27.63 -4.74 12.21
CA CYS A 258 -27.31 -5.70 11.15
C CYS A 258 -26.09 -6.59 11.45
N TYR A 259 -25.31 -6.34 12.49
CA TYR A 259 -24.10 -7.13 12.76
C TYR A 259 -24.44 -8.53 13.29
N ILE A 260 -23.89 -9.58 12.69
CA ILE A 260 -24.15 -10.97 13.09
C ILE A 260 -22.90 -11.82 13.35
N GLY A 261 -21.72 -11.20 13.33
CA GLY A 261 -20.48 -11.82 13.78
C GLY A 261 -19.36 -11.89 12.74
N ARG A 262 -18.35 -12.70 13.09
CA ARG A 262 -17.06 -12.84 12.39
C ARG A 262 -16.93 -14.30 11.97
N PRO A 263 -17.08 -14.65 10.68
CA PRO A 263 -16.88 -16.02 10.23
C PRO A 263 -15.39 -16.35 10.11
N GLY A 264 -15.06 -17.63 10.05
CA GLY A 264 -13.70 -18.14 9.85
C GLY A 264 -13.25 -19.11 10.94
N THR A 265 -12.01 -19.60 10.82
CA THR A 265 -11.45 -20.65 11.71
C THR A 265 -11.32 -20.22 13.17
N VAL A 266 -11.15 -18.92 13.43
CA VAL A 266 -11.17 -18.32 14.78
C VAL A 266 -12.32 -17.32 14.94
N GLY A 267 -13.36 -17.49 14.11
CA GLY A 267 -14.56 -16.67 14.13
C GLY A 267 -15.51 -17.05 15.26
N ASP A 268 -16.57 -16.26 15.42
CA ASP A 268 -17.66 -16.62 16.30
C ASP A 268 -18.63 -17.61 15.62
N ARG A 269 -19.40 -18.32 16.46
CA ARG A 269 -20.35 -19.33 15.99
C ARG A 269 -21.48 -18.71 15.17
N ALA A 270 -21.92 -17.50 15.52
CA ALA A 270 -23.01 -16.81 14.85
C ALA A 270 -22.65 -16.46 13.40
N GLY A 271 -21.50 -15.85 13.16
CA GLY A 271 -21.01 -15.49 11.83
C GLY A 271 -20.79 -16.71 10.95
N ASN A 272 -20.20 -17.77 11.50
CA ASN A 272 -20.05 -19.05 10.78
C ASN A 272 -21.42 -19.66 10.41
N PHE A 273 -22.35 -19.74 11.38
CA PHE A 273 -23.66 -20.31 11.13
C PHE A 273 -24.47 -19.49 10.13
N ALA A 274 -24.41 -18.16 10.22
CA ALA A 274 -25.07 -17.26 9.31
C ALA A 274 -24.57 -17.48 7.88
N VAL A 275 -23.26 -17.41 7.63
CA VAL A 275 -22.68 -17.61 6.28
C VAL A 275 -23.05 -18.98 5.70
N GLN A 276 -22.90 -20.06 6.49
CA GLN A 276 -23.19 -21.42 6.02
C GLN A 276 -24.68 -21.68 5.75
N ASN A 277 -25.58 -20.89 6.35
CA ASN A 277 -27.03 -21.00 6.13
C ASN A 277 -27.57 -19.92 5.18
N SER A 278 -26.73 -19.06 4.62
CA SER A 278 -27.17 -18.06 3.64
C SER A 278 -27.58 -18.74 2.33
N ASP A 279 -28.60 -18.20 1.67
CA ASP A 279 -28.96 -18.57 0.30
C ASP A 279 -28.43 -17.57 -0.74
N PHE A 280 -27.87 -16.44 -0.26
CA PHE A 280 -27.18 -15.45 -1.05
C PHE A 280 -26.09 -14.76 -0.21
N LEU A 281 -24.85 -14.74 -0.70
CA LEU A 281 -23.72 -14.09 -0.04
C LEU A 281 -23.15 -12.97 -0.92
N LEU A 282 -23.32 -11.71 -0.50
CA LEU A 282 -22.70 -10.56 -1.14
C LEU A 282 -21.34 -10.27 -0.50
N VAL A 283 -20.26 -10.57 -1.23
CA VAL A 283 -18.89 -10.35 -0.75
C VAL A 283 -18.40 -8.98 -1.22
N LEU A 284 -18.08 -8.09 -0.28
CA LEU A 284 -17.60 -6.74 -0.58
C LEU A 284 -16.17 -6.58 -0.09
N GLY A 285 -15.21 -6.47 -1.02
CA GLY A 285 -13.82 -6.14 -0.68
C GLY A 285 -13.09 -7.20 0.15
N CYS A 286 -13.41 -8.48 -0.02
CA CYS A 286 -12.77 -9.59 0.70
C CYS A 286 -12.09 -10.58 -0.27
N ARG A 287 -10.88 -11.01 0.07
CA ARG A 287 -10.10 -12.00 -0.70
C ARG A 287 -10.47 -13.46 -0.41
N LEU A 288 -11.41 -13.71 0.51
CA LEU A 288 -11.85 -15.05 0.92
C LEU A 288 -10.66 -16.00 1.23
N ASN A 289 -9.70 -15.53 2.03
CA ASN A 289 -8.51 -16.32 2.35
C ASN A 289 -8.86 -17.62 3.10
N ILE A 290 -7.91 -18.55 3.18
CA ILE A 290 -8.13 -19.87 3.81
C ILE A 290 -8.59 -19.77 5.27
N ARG A 291 -8.19 -18.72 5.99
CA ARG A 291 -8.67 -18.46 7.36
C ARG A 291 -10.16 -18.14 7.39
N GLN A 292 -10.66 -17.46 6.36
CA GLN A 292 -12.06 -17.08 6.21
C GLN A 292 -12.94 -18.24 5.77
N ILE A 293 -12.46 -19.08 4.83
CA ILE A 293 -13.25 -20.15 4.21
C ILE A 293 -12.93 -21.57 4.73
N SER A 294 -12.01 -21.70 5.68
CA SER A 294 -11.53 -22.96 6.25
C SER A 294 -10.75 -23.85 5.26
N TYR A 295 -10.18 -24.94 5.78
CA TYR A 295 -9.31 -25.87 5.06
C TYR A 295 -10.06 -26.97 4.30
N ASN A 296 -11.38 -27.07 4.48
CA ASN A 296 -12.22 -27.98 3.69
C ASN A 296 -12.70 -27.31 2.39
N TRP A 297 -11.76 -26.83 1.56
CA TRP A 297 -12.06 -26.07 0.34
C TRP A 297 -12.37 -26.95 -0.89
N LYS A 298 -12.28 -28.28 -0.73
CA LYS A 298 -12.54 -29.26 -1.79
C LYS A 298 -13.96 -29.82 -1.79
N SER A 299 -14.74 -29.56 -0.75
CA SER A 299 -16.13 -30.03 -0.62
C SER A 299 -17.10 -29.13 -1.37
#